data_AF-A0A7G9L409-F1
#
_entry.id   AF-A0A7G9L409-F1
#
_cell.length_a   1.000
_cell.length_b   1.000
_cell.length_c   1.000
_cell.angle_alpha   90.00
_cell.angle_beta   90.00
_cell.angle_gamma   90.00
#
_symmetry.space_group_name_H-M   'P 1'
#
loop_
_entity.id
_entity.type
_entity.pdbx_description
1 polymer ?
#
loop_
_entity_poly.entity_id
_entity_poly.type
_entity_poly.pdbx_seq_one_letter_code
_entity_poly.pdbx_strand_id
1 'polypeptide(L)'
;MSARHANSAERRNWIVRLLSAFAFLSLALALAEPATAHEKHKKKPEQAQQVQRQQPASAGGQVPAAEHTGAGHGQAGEMMDGMDMGMDRSSMSFAERLLDWFGRLHPMIVHFPIAFFPAALFTAVVGRRQPAFSAPVQFLVVAGGIFAPIAAIAGWFAGLGADPEAILTYHRWLGVAIGLAGAGLGVWAWRRPWEDRGGGMILALTVMTVAIAVQGFLGAGVTHGIEHLMF
;
A
#
# COMPACT_ATOMS: atom_id res chain seq x y z
N MET A 1 3.95 4.91 48.18
CA MET A 1 3.26 4.04 47.18
C MET A 1 2.28 4.77 46.24
N SER A 2 2.07 6.11 46.35
CA SER A 2 1.03 6.82 45.58
C SER A 2 1.45 7.33 44.19
N ALA A 3 2.71 7.76 44.01
CA ALA A 3 3.15 8.42 42.77
C ALA A 3 3.26 7.49 41.53
N ARG A 4 3.55 6.19 41.70
CA ARG A 4 3.66 5.24 40.57
C ARG A 4 2.31 4.90 39.94
N HIS A 5 1.23 4.93 40.72
CA HIS A 5 -0.13 4.68 40.21
C HIS A 5 -0.68 5.87 39.42
N ALA A 6 -0.43 7.10 39.86
CA ALA A 6 -0.84 8.32 39.15
C ALA A 6 -0.21 8.42 37.75
N ASN A 7 1.08 8.12 37.63
CA ASN A 7 1.81 8.17 36.36
C ASN A 7 1.32 7.12 35.34
N SER A 8 0.87 5.95 35.81
CA SER A 8 0.28 4.91 34.94
C SER A 8 -1.07 5.32 34.35
N ALA A 9 -1.84 6.14 35.07
CA ALA A 9 -3.16 6.60 34.63
C ALA A 9 -3.04 7.73 33.60
N GLU A 10 -2.11 8.67 33.80
CA GLU A 10 -1.86 9.73 32.81
C GLU A 10 -1.26 9.21 31.50
N ARG A 11 -0.27 8.31 31.56
CA ARG A 11 0.28 7.65 30.35
C ARG A 11 -0.80 6.88 29.58
N ARG A 12 -1.76 6.28 30.30
CA ARG A 12 -2.88 5.53 29.71
C ARG A 12 -3.94 6.43 29.08
N ASN A 13 -4.10 7.66 29.55
CA ASN A 13 -5.07 8.61 29.02
C ASN A 13 -4.56 9.31 27.75
N TRP A 14 -3.24 9.51 27.63
CA TRP A 14 -2.65 10.16 26.46
C TRP A 14 -2.77 9.32 25.18
N ILE A 15 -2.58 7.99 25.29
CA ILE A 15 -2.76 7.06 24.16
C ILE A 15 -4.21 7.04 23.67
N VAL A 16 -5.19 7.03 24.59
CA VAL A 16 -6.61 7.11 24.22
C VAL A 16 -6.90 8.42 23.50
N ARG A 17 -6.38 9.53 24.00
CA ARG A 17 -6.55 10.85 23.37
C ARG A 17 -5.95 10.89 21.97
N LEU A 18 -4.76 10.30 21.76
CA LEU A 18 -4.15 10.18 20.44
C LEU A 18 -4.98 9.33 19.47
N LEU A 19 -5.54 8.22 19.94
CA LEU A 19 -6.35 7.33 19.11
C LEU A 19 -7.74 7.89 18.83
N SER A 20 -8.34 8.59 19.79
CA SER A 20 -9.54 9.37 19.56
C SER A 20 -9.27 10.48 18.56
N ALA A 21 -8.18 11.23 18.70
CA ALA A 21 -7.78 12.25 17.73
C ALA A 21 -7.53 11.65 16.34
N PHE A 22 -6.91 10.46 16.27
CA PHE A 22 -6.70 9.74 15.01
C PHE A 22 -8.01 9.28 14.39
N ALA A 23 -8.90 8.65 15.15
CA ALA A 23 -10.21 8.23 14.68
C ALA A 23 -11.08 9.42 14.24
N PHE A 24 -11.04 10.54 14.97
CA PHE A 24 -11.69 11.78 14.58
C PHE A 24 -11.08 12.38 13.31
N LEU A 25 -9.76 12.33 13.16
CA LEU A 25 -9.07 12.78 11.95
C LEU A 25 -9.44 11.90 10.75
N SER A 26 -9.41 10.57 10.88
CA SER A 26 -9.83 9.64 9.84
C SER A 26 -11.30 9.84 9.46
N LEU A 27 -12.18 10.06 10.44
CA LEU A 27 -13.60 10.33 10.18
C LEU A 27 -13.83 11.71 9.53
N ALA A 28 -13.07 12.73 9.93
CA ALA A 28 -13.14 14.05 9.31
C ALA A 28 -12.64 14.04 7.86
N LEU A 29 -11.56 13.29 7.58
CA LEU A 29 -11.07 13.08 6.22
C LEU A 29 -11.98 12.18 5.37
N ALA A 30 -12.72 11.25 5.99
CA ALA A 30 -13.74 10.42 5.35
C ALA A 30 -14.97 11.21 4.88
N LEU A 31 -15.33 12.25 5.64
CA LEU A 31 -16.47 13.13 5.35
C LEU A 31 -16.07 14.32 4.46
N ALA A 32 -14.77 14.54 4.25
CA ALA A 32 -14.26 15.44 3.23
C ALA A 32 -14.41 14.75 1.86
N GLU A 33 -15.62 14.79 1.30
CA GLU A 33 -15.83 14.42 -0.10
C GLU A 33 -14.92 15.29 -0.99
N PRO A 34 -14.21 14.72 -1.98
CA PRO A 34 -13.59 15.49 -3.04
C PRO A 34 -14.71 16.05 -3.94
N ALA A 35 -15.39 17.08 -3.46
CA ALA A 35 -16.39 17.81 -4.22
C ALA A 35 -15.71 18.70 -5.26
N THR A 36 -15.11 18.12 -6.31
CA THR A 36 -14.81 18.76 -7.62
C THR A 36 -14.21 17.76 -8.63
N ALA A 37 -14.92 16.70 -9.01
CA ALA A 37 -14.50 15.90 -10.17
C ALA A 37 -15.62 15.17 -10.92
N HIS A 38 -16.87 15.65 -10.85
CA HIS A 38 -17.92 15.19 -11.75
C HIS A 38 -18.16 16.24 -12.83
N GLU A 39 -17.45 16.14 -13.97
CA GLU A 39 -18.02 16.55 -15.27
C GLU A 39 -17.18 16.23 -16.53
N LYS A 40 -15.95 15.71 -16.46
CA LYS A 40 -15.08 15.66 -17.66
C LYS A 40 -14.55 14.29 -18.10
N HIS A 41 -15.37 13.25 -18.11
CA HIS A 41 -15.02 12.04 -18.89
C HIS A 41 -16.25 11.47 -19.64
N LYS A 42 -16.60 12.12 -20.75
CA LYS A 42 -17.49 11.54 -21.77
C LYS A 42 -16.92 11.58 -23.20
N LYS A 43 -15.61 11.82 -23.37
CA LYS A 43 -14.99 11.82 -24.72
C LYS A 43 -13.64 11.12 -24.74
N LYS A 44 -13.65 9.80 -24.87
CA LYS A 44 -12.71 9.08 -25.75
C LYS A 44 -13.12 7.61 -25.91
N PRO A 45 -13.79 7.26 -27.02
CA PRO A 45 -13.55 5.95 -27.62
C PRO A 45 -13.31 6.01 -29.13
N GLU A 46 -12.86 7.14 -29.69
CA GLU A 46 -12.71 7.27 -31.17
C GLU A 46 -11.27 7.16 -31.68
N GLN A 47 -10.26 7.34 -30.84
CA GLN A 47 -8.85 7.32 -31.30
C GLN A 47 -8.22 5.92 -31.35
N ALA A 48 -8.81 4.92 -30.70
CA ALA A 48 -8.34 3.53 -30.79
C ALA A 48 -8.89 2.78 -32.04
N GLN A 49 -9.94 3.31 -32.69
CA GLN A 49 -10.60 2.64 -33.81
C GLN A 49 -10.17 3.17 -35.19
N GLN A 50 -9.43 4.28 -35.24
CA GLN A 50 -8.95 4.87 -36.51
C GLN A 50 -7.60 4.30 -36.98
N VAL A 51 -6.82 3.67 -36.09
CA VAL A 51 -5.51 3.10 -36.47
C VAL A 51 -5.65 1.79 -37.27
N GLN A 52 -6.80 1.11 -37.21
CA GLN A 52 -7.02 -0.14 -37.94
C GLN A 52 -7.67 0.03 -39.33
N ARG A 53 -8.02 1.27 -39.74
CA ARG A 53 -8.75 1.54 -41.00
C ARG A 53 -7.90 2.06 -42.16
N GLN A 54 -6.58 2.17 -41.98
CA GLN A 54 -5.66 2.61 -43.04
C GLN A 54 -4.81 1.44 -43.55
N GLN A 55 -5.46 0.51 -44.26
CA GLN A 55 -4.79 -0.31 -45.28
C GLN A 55 -5.40 0.08 -46.63
N PRO A 56 -4.65 0.65 -47.58
CA PRO A 56 -5.16 0.82 -48.92
C PRO A 56 -5.13 -0.53 -49.65
N ALA A 57 -6.28 -0.89 -50.22
CA ALA A 57 -6.41 -1.95 -51.20
C ALA A 57 -5.73 -1.53 -52.52
N SER A 58 -4.88 -2.40 -53.07
CA SER A 58 -4.43 -2.31 -54.47
C SER A 58 -4.74 -3.63 -55.18
N ALA A 59 -5.58 -3.54 -56.20
CA ALA A 59 -5.93 -4.61 -57.10
C ALA A 59 -5.02 -4.61 -58.33
N GLY A 60 -4.56 -5.80 -58.75
CA GLY A 60 -4.28 -6.12 -60.15
C GLY A 60 -2.82 -6.12 -60.64
N GLY A 61 -2.29 -7.32 -60.89
CA GLY A 61 -1.59 -7.61 -62.16
C GLY A 61 -0.06 -7.78 -62.17
N GLN A 62 0.34 -9.05 -62.36
CA GLN A 62 1.51 -9.56 -63.11
C GLN A 62 2.90 -9.63 -62.44
N VAL A 63 3.45 -10.85 -62.49
CA VAL A 63 4.85 -11.26 -62.23
C VAL A 63 5.58 -11.28 -63.59
N PRO A 64 6.89 -10.95 -63.67
CA PRO A 64 7.90 -12.01 -63.59
C PRO A 64 9.19 -11.63 -62.82
N ALA A 65 9.95 -12.67 -62.52
CA ALA A 65 11.18 -12.70 -61.74
C ALA A 65 12.37 -11.94 -62.36
N ALA A 66 13.20 -11.35 -61.51
CA ALA A 66 14.64 -11.18 -61.74
C ALA A 66 15.37 -11.01 -60.40
N GLU A 67 16.37 -11.85 -60.17
CA GLU A 67 17.35 -11.75 -59.10
C GLU A 67 18.13 -10.44 -59.17
N HIS A 68 18.32 -9.78 -58.03
CA HIS A 68 19.46 -8.89 -57.84
C HIS A 68 19.93 -8.94 -56.38
N THR A 69 21.14 -9.45 -56.22
CA THR A 69 22.01 -9.36 -55.06
C THR A 69 22.22 -7.91 -54.62
N GLY A 70 22.08 -7.63 -53.33
CA GLY A 70 22.44 -6.34 -52.75
C GLY A 70 22.46 -6.41 -51.22
N ALA A 71 23.65 -6.57 -50.66
CA ALA A 71 23.89 -6.37 -49.23
C ALA A 71 23.51 -4.93 -48.85
N GLY A 72 22.60 -4.79 -47.88
CA GLY A 72 22.20 -3.51 -47.32
C GLY A 72 22.06 -3.65 -45.81
N HIS A 73 23.01 -3.05 -45.10
CA HIS A 73 22.95 -2.48 -43.74
C HIS A 73 21.59 -2.63 -43.03
N GLY A 74 21.52 -3.29 -41.87
CA GLY A 74 22.04 -2.73 -40.62
C GLY A 74 21.24 -1.49 -40.24
N GLN A 75 20.57 -1.52 -39.08
CA GLN A 75 19.80 -0.41 -38.46
C GLN A 75 18.26 -0.52 -38.60
N ALA A 76 17.66 -1.49 -37.90
CA ALA A 76 16.22 -1.47 -37.56
C ALA A 76 15.94 -2.08 -36.16
N GLY A 77 16.91 -1.97 -35.25
CA GLY A 77 16.82 -2.51 -33.87
C GLY A 77 17.30 -1.55 -32.78
N GLU A 78 17.55 -0.27 -33.11
CA GLU A 78 18.32 0.66 -32.26
C GLU A 78 17.63 2.02 -32.06
N MET A 79 16.29 2.07 -32.08
CA MET A 79 15.56 3.34 -31.89
C MET A 79 14.39 3.27 -30.91
N MET A 80 14.44 2.38 -29.90
CA MET A 80 13.45 2.41 -28.81
C MET A 80 13.96 1.87 -27.47
N ASP A 81 15.26 1.96 -27.20
CA ASP A 81 15.88 1.57 -25.93
C ASP A 81 16.62 2.77 -25.30
N GLY A 82 15.91 3.89 -25.12
CA GLY A 82 16.57 5.16 -24.80
C GLY A 82 15.68 6.31 -24.35
N MET A 83 14.58 6.03 -23.64
CA MET A 83 13.98 7.03 -22.74
C MET A 83 13.94 6.48 -21.32
N ASP A 84 15.13 6.13 -20.80
CA ASP A 84 15.37 6.24 -19.38
C ASP A 84 15.22 7.73 -19.04
N MET A 85 14.04 8.11 -18.54
CA MET A 85 13.82 9.40 -17.87
C MET A 85 14.55 9.38 -16.52
N GLY A 86 15.86 9.13 -16.58
CA GLY A 86 16.76 9.29 -15.47
C GLY A 86 16.82 10.77 -15.17
N MET A 87 15.94 11.22 -14.26
CA MET A 87 16.07 12.54 -13.67
C MET A 87 17.52 12.74 -13.25
N ASP A 88 18.16 13.74 -13.83
CA ASP A 88 19.57 14.04 -13.65
C ASP A 88 19.79 14.41 -12.17
N ARG A 89 20.09 13.40 -11.33
CA ARG A 89 20.03 13.52 -9.86
C ARG A 89 20.94 14.62 -9.34
N SER A 90 21.95 15.01 -10.12
CA SER A 90 22.89 16.10 -9.85
C SER A 90 22.19 17.46 -9.65
N SER A 91 21.00 17.66 -10.22
CA SER A 91 20.23 18.91 -10.17
C SER A 91 19.22 19.02 -9.02
N MET A 92 18.87 17.92 -8.35
CA MET A 92 17.91 17.94 -7.25
C MET A 92 18.52 18.55 -5.98
N SER A 93 17.75 19.40 -5.30
CA SER A 93 18.08 19.90 -3.97
C SER A 93 18.24 18.76 -2.96
N PHE A 94 19.00 18.97 -1.89
CA PHE A 94 19.15 17.97 -0.83
C PHE A 94 17.79 17.49 -0.29
N ALA A 95 16.82 18.40 -0.17
CA ALA A 95 15.47 18.08 0.29
C ALA A 95 14.72 17.17 -0.69
N GLU A 96 14.77 17.43 -2.00
CA GLU A 96 14.15 16.57 -3.02
C GLU A 96 14.80 15.19 -3.07
N ARG A 97 16.13 15.12 -2.97
CA ARG A 97 16.85 13.85 -2.89
C ARG A 97 16.49 13.06 -1.63
N LEU A 98 16.32 13.75 -0.50
CA LEU A 98 15.92 13.14 0.75
C LEU A 98 14.48 12.62 0.66
N LEU A 99 13.57 13.38 0.04
CA LEU A 99 12.18 12.97 -0.19
C LEU A 99 12.07 11.79 -1.17
N ASP A 100 12.82 11.80 -2.28
CA ASP A 100 12.90 10.67 -3.22
C ASP A 100 13.46 9.42 -2.52
N TRP A 101 14.53 9.58 -1.73
CA TRP A 101 15.11 8.49 -0.95
C TRP A 101 14.13 7.92 0.09
N PHE A 102 13.39 8.77 0.81
CA PHE A 102 12.32 8.34 1.71
C PHE A 102 11.18 7.62 0.97
N GLY A 103 10.82 8.11 -0.23
CA GLY A 103 9.84 7.47 -1.12
C GLY A 103 10.27 6.06 -1.53
N ARG A 104 11.55 5.83 -1.82
CA ARG A 104 12.09 4.49 -2.15
C ARG A 104 12.14 3.55 -0.94
N LEU A 105 12.31 4.08 0.27
CA LEU A 105 12.25 3.29 1.51
C LEU A 105 10.81 3.02 1.99
N HIS A 106 9.81 3.64 1.38
CA HIS A 106 8.39 3.48 1.73
C HIS A 106 7.96 2.01 1.87
N PRO A 107 8.32 1.06 0.98
CA PRO A 107 7.94 -0.33 1.15
C PRO A 107 8.52 -0.93 2.44
N MET A 108 9.76 -0.62 2.82
CA MET A 108 10.34 -1.11 4.08
C MET A 108 9.74 -0.43 5.30
N ILE A 109 9.56 0.90 5.26
CA ILE A 109 9.03 1.68 6.39
C ILE A 109 7.57 1.31 6.68
N VAL A 110 6.80 0.92 5.67
CA VAL A 110 5.38 0.59 5.80
C VAL A 110 5.15 -0.92 5.94
N HIS A 111 5.89 -1.78 5.24
CA HIS A 111 5.68 -3.23 5.29
C HIS A 111 6.39 -3.91 6.48
N PHE A 112 7.53 -3.38 6.94
CA PHE A 112 8.22 -3.94 8.10
C PHE A 112 7.37 -3.84 9.39
N PRO A 113 6.73 -2.70 9.72
CA PRO A 113 5.91 -2.64 10.94
C PRO A 113 4.59 -3.40 10.84
N ILE A 114 4.05 -3.58 9.62
CA ILE A 114 2.83 -4.37 9.40
C ILE A 114 3.07 -5.86 9.70
N ALA A 115 4.29 -6.36 9.50
CA ALA A 115 4.67 -7.74 9.82
C ALA A 115 4.59 -8.08 11.31
N PHE A 116 4.45 -7.08 12.20
CA PHE A 116 4.30 -7.32 13.63
C PHE A 116 3.02 -8.09 13.99
N PHE A 117 1.89 -7.92 13.29
CA PHE A 117 0.68 -8.69 13.60
C PHE A 117 0.78 -10.17 13.19
N PRO A 118 1.24 -10.53 11.97
CA PRO A 118 1.53 -11.92 11.63
C PRO A 118 2.58 -12.56 12.56
N ALA A 119 3.64 -11.82 12.90
CA ALA A 119 4.65 -12.29 13.84
C ALA A 119 4.06 -12.50 15.25
N ALA A 120 3.19 -11.59 15.71
CA ALA A 120 2.47 -11.73 16.98
C ALA A 120 1.58 -12.98 16.98
N LEU A 121 0.85 -13.24 15.88
CA LEU A 121 0.02 -14.43 15.72
C LEU A 121 0.87 -15.70 15.81
N PHE A 122 1.94 -15.77 15.03
CA PHE A 122 2.85 -16.92 15.02
C PHE A 122 3.41 -17.17 16.42
N THR A 123 3.91 -16.12 17.07
CA THR A 123 4.46 -16.16 18.43
C THR A 123 3.40 -16.59 19.46
N ALA A 124 2.16 -16.11 19.33
CA ALA A 124 1.06 -16.45 20.21
C ALA A 124 0.62 -17.92 20.06
N VAL A 125 0.64 -18.46 18.84
CA VAL A 125 0.28 -19.86 18.58
C VAL A 125 1.38 -20.81 19.06
N VAL A 126 2.64 -20.56 18.66
CA VAL A 126 3.79 -21.41 19.06
C VAL A 126 3.99 -21.36 20.57
N GLY A 127 3.93 -20.17 21.16
CA GLY A 127 4.12 -19.93 22.58
C GLY A 127 2.87 -20.12 23.43
N ARG A 128 1.77 -20.69 22.90
CA ARG A 128 0.45 -20.66 23.56
C ARG A 128 0.44 -21.24 24.97
N ARG A 129 1.27 -22.27 25.24
CA ARG A 129 1.36 -22.93 26.56
C ARG A 129 2.58 -22.51 27.38
N GLN A 130 3.41 -21.59 26.88
CA GLN A 130 4.67 -21.20 27.53
C GLN A 130 4.59 -19.76 28.05
N PRO A 131 4.62 -19.51 29.36
CA PRO A 131 4.50 -18.16 29.93
C PRO A 131 5.50 -17.14 29.36
N ALA A 132 6.72 -17.59 29.01
CA ALA A 132 7.79 -16.76 28.45
C ALA A 132 7.41 -15.99 27.17
N PHE A 133 6.38 -16.43 26.44
CA PHE A 133 5.95 -15.82 25.18
C PHE A 133 4.95 -14.66 25.36
N SER A 134 4.50 -14.33 26.58
CA SER A 134 3.56 -13.21 26.77
C SER A 134 4.17 -11.86 26.38
N ALA A 135 5.34 -11.54 26.95
CA ALA A 135 5.98 -10.26 26.71
C ALA A 135 6.33 -10.03 25.23
N PRO A 136 6.89 -11.02 24.49
CA PRO A 136 7.08 -10.90 23.04
C PRO A 136 5.79 -10.64 22.26
N VAL A 137 4.72 -11.38 22.54
CA VAL A 137 3.43 -11.16 21.85
C VAL A 137 2.90 -9.78 22.15
N GLN A 138 2.88 -9.38 23.43
CA GLN A 138 2.42 -8.06 23.82
C GLN A 138 3.22 -6.95 23.13
N PHE A 139 4.55 -7.07 23.10
CA PHE A 139 5.43 -6.12 22.41
C PHE A 139 5.06 -6.00 20.93
N LEU A 140 4.91 -7.13 20.23
CA LEU A 140 4.59 -7.13 18.80
C LEU A 140 3.21 -6.50 18.53
N VAL A 141 2.19 -6.84 19.31
CA VAL A 141 0.84 -6.26 19.14
C VAL A 141 0.82 -4.76 19.44
N VAL A 142 1.51 -4.32 20.48
CA VAL A 142 1.61 -2.90 20.84
C VAL A 142 2.38 -2.12 19.77
N ALA A 143 3.52 -2.65 19.32
CA ALA A 143 4.31 -2.04 18.25
C ALA A 143 3.47 -1.96 16.95
N GLY A 144 2.84 -3.05 16.54
CA GLY A 144 1.93 -3.08 15.40
C GLY A 144 0.79 -2.05 15.54
N GLY A 145 0.21 -1.92 16.72
CA GLY A 145 -0.85 -0.93 16.98
C GLY A 145 -0.40 0.53 16.97
N ILE A 146 0.88 0.80 17.17
CA ILE A 146 1.45 2.15 17.02
C ILE A 146 1.72 2.45 15.55
N PHE A 147 2.32 1.51 14.81
CA PHE A 147 2.76 1.75 13.43
C PHE A 147 1.64 1.60 12.39
N ALA A 148 0.64 0.76 12.61
CA ALA A 148 -0.49 0.59 11.69
C ALA A 148 -1.26 1.89 11.38
N PRO A 149 -1.64 2.75 12.35
CA PRO A 149 -2.29 4.02 12.04
C PRO A 149 -1.35 4.98 11.30
N ILE A 150 -0.05 4.98 11.61
CA ILE A 150 0.96 5.78 10.90
C ILE A 150 1.05 5.35 9.43
N ALA A 151 1.09 4.05 9.18
CA ALA A 151 1.06 3.48 7.83
C ALA A 151 -0.21 3.87 7.06
N ALA A 152 -1.38 3.80 7.70
CA ALA A 152 -2.65 4.21 7.09
C ALA A 152 -2.67 5.69 6.71
N ILE A 153 -2.15 6.58 7.57
CA ILE A 153 -2.01 8.01 7.28
C ILE A 153 -1.09 8.22 6.08
N ALA A 154 0.09 7.61 6.11
CA ALA A 154 1.08 7.74 5.04
C ALA A 154 0.52 7.25 3.69
N GLY A 155 -0.15 6.10 3.69
CA GLY A 155 -0.80 5.56 2.49
C GLY A 155 -1.94 6.45 1.98
N TRP A 156 -2.69 7.10 2.87
CA TRP A 156 -3.73 8.06 2.48
C TRP A 156 -3.14 9.26 1.74
N PHE A 157 -2.08 9.86 2.29
CA PHE A 157 -1.38 10.98 1.66
C PHE A 157 -0.72 10.58 0.33
N ALA A 158 -0.11 9.40 0.27
CA ALA A 158 0.49 8.88 -0.96
C ALA A 158 -0.53 8.67 -2.09
N GLY A 159 -1.80 8.43 -1.74
CA GLY A 159 -2.89 8.33 -2.72
C GLY A 159 -3.41 9.67 -3.22
N LEU A 160 -3.08 10.82 -2.61
CA LEU A 160 -3.64 12.10 -3.04
C LEU A 160 -3.27 12.40 -4.50
N GLY A 161 -4.28 12.63 -5.33
CA GLY A 161 -4.09 12.90 -6.77
C GLY A 161 -3.97 11.67 -7.67
N ALA A 162 -4.01 10.46 -7.12
CA ALA A 162 -4.13 9.24 -7.93
C ALA A 162 -5.54 9.11 -8.54
N ASP A 163 -5.61 8.56 -9.76
CA ASP A 163 -6.84 8.39 -10.50
C ASP A 163 -7.85 7.52 -9.71
N PRO A 164 -9.14 7.91 -9.69
CA PRO A 164 -10.16 7.19 -8.93
C PRO A 164 -10.50 5.86 -9.58
N GLU A 165 -9.83 4.80 -9.12
CA GLU A 165 -10.13 3.41 -9.48
C GLU A 165 -10.72 2.64 -8.30
N ALA A 166 -11.62 1.69 -8.58
CA ALA A 166 -12.30 0.91 -7.54
C ALA A 166 -11.31 0.14 -6.64
N ILE A 167 -10.26 -0.44 -7.22
CA ILE A 167 -9.23 -1.15 -6.47
C ILE A 167 -8.48 -0.24 -5.49
N LEU A 168 -8.19 0.99 -5.91
CA LEU A 168 -7.55 2.01 -5.08
C LEU A 168 -8.49 2.45 -3.94
N THR A 169 -9.79 2.59 -4.21
CA THR A 169 -10.79 2.86 -3.16
C THR A 169 -10.80 1.74 -2.12
N TYR A 170 -10.89 0.47 -2.52
CA TYR A 170 -10.84 -0.65 -1.58
C TYR A 170 -9.53 -0.71 -0.79
N HIS A 171 -8.39 -0.51 -1.46
CA HIS A 171 -7.08 -0.48 -0.84
C HIS A 171 -6.97 0.61 0.24
N ARG A 172 -7.46 1.83 -0.03
CA ARG A 172 -7.42 2.93 0.95
C ARG A 172 -8.27 2.64 2.17
N TRP A 173 -9.52 2.25 1.97
CA TRP A 173 -10.44 2.03 3.09
C TRP A 173 -10.07 0.82 3.93
N LEU A 174 -9.60 -0.26 3.31
CA LEU A 174 -9.08 -1.41 4.03
C LEU A 174 -7.81 -1.03 4.83
N GLY A 175 -6.93 -0.21 4.25
CA GLY A 175 -5.76 0.33 4.95
C GLY A 175 -6.13 1.15 6.20
N VAL A 176 -7.13 2.04 6.10
CA VAL A 176 -7.67 2.78 7.25
C VAL A 176 -8.28 1.85 8.29
N ALA A 177 -9.06 0.85 7.87
CA ALA A 177 -9.67 -0.12 8.77
C ALA A 177 -8.60 -0.93 9.53
N ILE A 178 -7.54 -1.37 8.85
CA ILE A 178 -6.38 -2.05 9.45
C ILE A 178 -5.66 -1.12 10.45
N GLY A 179 -5.46 0.14 10.08
CA GLY A 179 -4.85 1.15 10.98
C GLY A 179 -5.62 1.32 12.28
N LEU A 180 -6.95 1.46 12.20
CA LEU A 180 -7.83 1.61 13.35
C LEU A 180 -7.94 0.33 14.19
N ALA A 181 -8.12 -0.82 13.54
CA ALA A 181 -8.20 -2.10 14.22
C ALA A 181 -6.87 -2.46 14.89
N GLY A 182 -5.74 -2.16 14.24
CA GLY A 182 -4.40 -2.33 14.78
C GLY A 182 -4.17 -1.48 16.02
N ALA A 183 -4.55 -0.20 15.98
CA ALA A 183 -4.53 0.66 17.16
C ALA A 183 -5.39 0.10 18.30
N GLY A 184 -6.60 -0.38 18.00
CA GLY A 184 -7.47 -1.04 18.98
C GLY A 184 -6.83 -2.27 19.63
N LEU A 185 -6.20 -3.13 18.82
CA LEU A 185 -5.44 -4.30 19.29
C LEU A 185 -4.27 -3.90 20.18
N GLY A 186 -3.50 -2.87 19.79
CA GLY A 186 -2.40 -2.35 20.59
C GLY A 186 -2.86 -1.85 21.96
N VAL A 187 -3.99 -1.14 22.01
CA VAL A 187 -4.60 -0.72 23.29
C VAL A 187 -5.06 -1.90 24.11
N TRP A 188 -5.70 -2.90 23.48
CA TRP A 188 -6.16 -4.09 24.19
C TRP A 188 -4.99 -4.84 24.82
N ALA A 189 -3.94 -5.13 24.06
CA ALA A 189 -2.72 -5.77 24.55
C ALA A 189 -2.04 -4.93 25.65
N TRP A 190 -1.99 -3.60 25.50
CA TRP A 190 -1.43 -2.71 26.52
C TRP A 190 -2.22 -2.71 27.83
N ARG A 191 -3.56 -2.78 27.74
CA ARG A 191 -4.45 -2.75 28.92
C ARG A 191 -4.53 -4.07 29.66
N ARG A 192 -4.30 -5.18 28.96
CA ARG A 192 -4.45 -6.53 29.50
C ARG A 192 -3.22 -7.40 29.20
N PRO A 193 -2.04 -7.07 29.79
CA PRO A 193 -0.75 -7.79 29.60
C PRO A 193 -0.77 -9.28 29.94
N TRP A 194 -1.86 -9.81 30.50
CA TRP A 194 -2.02 -11.23 30.85
C TRP A 194 -2.97 -11.96 29.89
N GLU A 195 -3.60 -11.24 28.96
CA GLU A 195 -4.61 -11.76 28.04
C GLU A 195 -4.10 -11.82 26.59
N ASP A 196 -2.81 -11.58 26.37
CA ASP A 196 -2.13 -11.42 25.07
C ASP A 196 -2.21 -12.67 24.17
N ARG A 197 -2.61 -13.82 24.72
CA ARG A 197 -2.65 -15.12 24.00
C ARG A 197 -3.93 -15.91 24.26
N GLY A 198 -4.96 -15.23 24.76
CA GLY A 198 -6.31 -15.82 24.91
C GLY A 198 -6.92 -16.15 23.55
N GLY A 199 -7.98 -16.97 23.55
CA GLY A 199 -8.69 -17.34 22.31
C GLY A 199 -9.17 -16.13 21.50
N GLY A 200 -9.64 -15.07 22.17
CA GLY A 200 -10.04 -13.82 21.53
C GLY A 200 -8.87 -13.10 20.86
N MET A 201 -7.71 -13.00 21.51
CA MET A 201 -6.55 -12.31 20.93
C MET A 201 -6.02 -13.07 19.70
N ILE A 202 -5.97 -14.40 19.78
CA ILE A 202 -5.56 -15.23 18.64
C ILE A 202 -6.52 -15.05 17.47
N LEU A 203 -7.83 -15.11 17.71
CA LEU A 203 -8.84 -14.88 16.66
C LEU A 203 -8.66 -13.49 16.03
N ALA A 204 -8.49 -12.45 16.85
CA ALA A 204 -8.33 -11.09 16.34
C ALA A 204 -7.03 -10.91 15.54
N LEU A 205 -5.92 -11.53 15.98
CA LEU A 205 -4.66 -11.55 15.24
C LEU A 205 -4.77 -12.35 13.94
N THR A 206 -5.55 -13.44 13.90
CA THR A 206 -5.83 -14.18 12.67
C THR A 206 -6.59 -13.33 11.67
N VAL A 207 -7.69 -12.69 12.09
CA VAL A 207 -8.48 -11.79 11.24
C VAL A 207 -7.62 -10.63 10.73
N MET A 208 -6.82 -10.02 11.61
CA MET A 208 -5.87 -8.95 11.25
C MET A 208 -4.84 -9.42 10.21
N THR A 209 -4.26 -10.61 10.41
CA THR A 209 -3.27 -11.18 9.48
C THR A 209 -3.87 -11.43 8.10
N VAL A 210 -5.09 -11.95 8.03
CA VAL A 210 -5.82 -12.15 6.77
C VAL A 210 -6.11 -10.81 6.10
N ALA A 211 -6.58 -9.81 6.85
CA ALA A 211 -6.83 -8.47 6.33
C ALA A 211 -5.56 -7.83 5.75
N ILE A 212 -4.41 -8.00 6.41
CA ILE A 212 -3.10 -7.55 5.92
C ILE A 212 -2.71 -8.26 4.62
N ALA A 213 -2.95 -9.56 4.51
CA ALA A 213 -2.68 -10.30 3.27
C ALA A 213 -3.54 -9.79 2.10
N VAL A 214 -4.83 -9.53 2.34
CA VAL A 214 -5.73 -8.91 1.35
C VAL A 214 -5.27 -7.50 0.99
N GLN A 215 -4.84 -6.70 1.97
CA GLN A 215 -4.30 -5.35 1.74
C GLN A 215 -3.06 -5.40 0.83
N GLY A 216 -2.17 -6.37 1.06
CA GLY A 216 -1.01 -6.62 0.21
C GLY A 216 -1.40 -6.99 -1.22
N PHE A 217 -2.39 -7.88 -1.39
CA PHE A 217 -2.93 -8.25 -2.70
C PHE A 217 -3.52 -7.03 -3.45
N LEU A 218 -4.33 -6.21 -2.78
CA LEU A 218 -4.88 -4.99 -3.36
C LEU A 218 -3.78 -3.98 -3.70
N GLY A 219 -2.74 -3.87 -2.88
CA GLY A 219 -1.60 -2.97 -3.12
C GLY A 219 -0.77 -3.39 -4.34
N ALA A 220 -0.56 -4.69 -4.52
CA ALA A 220 0.04 -5.24 -5.74
C ALA A 220 -0.82 -4.90 -6.97
N GLY A 221 -2.15 -5.06 -6.86
CA GLY A 221 -3.08 -4.69 -7.92
C GLY A 221 -3.03 -3.20 -8.31
N VAL A 222 -2.92 -2.30 -7.34
CA VAL A 222 -2.80 -0.85 -7.57
C VAL A 222 -1.50 -0.49 -8.30
N THR A 223 -0.43 -1.24 -8.07
CA THR A 223 0.91 -0.90 -8.57
C THR A 223 1.28 -1.62 -9.87
N HIS A 224 0.74 -2.81 -10.10
CA HIS A 224 1.13 -3.69 -11.22
C HIS A 224 -0.08 -4.23 -12.02
N GLY A 225 -1.30 -3.75 -11.76
CA GLY A 225 -2.56 -4.28 -12.35
C GLY A 225 -3.03 -5.56 -11.66
N ILE A 226 -4.26 -6.06 -11.86
CA ILE A 226 -4.64 -7.38 -11.28
C ILE A 226 -4.14 -8.53 -12.17
N GLU A 227 -3.93 -8.25 -13.45
CA GLU A 227 -3.55 -9.20 -14.48
C GLU A 227 -2.20 -9.85 -14.20
N HIS A 228 -1.28 -9.17 -13.51
CA HIS A 228 0.02 -9.75 -13.14
C HIS A 228 -0.06 -10.86 -12.06
N LEU A 229 -1.22 -11.02 -11.39
CA LEU A 229 -1.46 -12.06 -10.37
C LEU A 229 -2.33 -13.21 -10.88
N MET A 230 -2.87 -13.09 -12.10
CA MET A 230 -3.69 -14.13 -12.72
C MET A 230 -2.79 -15.05 -13.57
N PHE A 231 -3.04 -16.35 -13.45
CA PHE A 231 -2.35 -17.42 -14.20
C PHE A 231 -3.19 -17.91 -15.37
#